data_AF-A0AA44YCE6-F1
#
_entry.id   AF-A0AA44YCE6-F1
#
_cell.length_a   1.000
_cell.length_b   1.000
_cell.length_c   1.000
_cell.angle_alpha   90.00
_cell.angle_beta   90.00
_cell.angle_gamma   90.00
#
_symmetry.space_group_name_H-M   'P 1'
#
loop_
_entity.id
_entity.type
_entity.pdbx_description
1 polymer ?
#
loop_
_entity_poly.entity_id
_entity_poly.type
_entity_poly.pdbx_seq_one_letter_code
_entity_poly.pdbx_strand_id
1 'polypeptide(L)'
;MTVPFTRIHSNQRAPFFYAEFDNSMANTATAVQRTLLIGQMLSTATATPGIPQKVSSESAVAGICGNGSMLHNMMAAYLANDISA
;
A
#
# COMPACT_ATOMS: atom_id res chain seq x y z
N MET A 1 -13.51 -12.81 12.53
CA MET A 1 -14.25 -11.73 13.22
C MET A 1 -13.74 -11.69 14.66
N THR A 2 -13.10 -10.60 15.05
CA THR A 2 -12.64 -10.40 16.43
C THR A 2 -13.72 -9.63 17.17
N VAL A 3 -14.20 -10.15 18.29
CA VAL A 3 -15.13 -9.45 19.18
C VAL A 3 -14.28 -8.71 20.22
N PRO A 4 -14.21 -7.37 20.23
CA PRO A 4 -13.58 -6.65 21.32
C PRO A 4 -14.48 -6.73 22.56
N PHE A 5 -13.96 -7.25 23.67
CA PHE A 5 -14.64 -7.22 24.97
C PHE A 5 -14.18 -5.98 25.73
N THR A 6 -15.13 -5.27 26.35
CA THR A 6 -14.89 -4.02 27.10
C THR A 6 -14.89 -4.23 28.62
N ARG A 7 -15.32 -5.42 29.09
CA ARG A 7 -15.18 -5.88 30.47
C ARG A 7 -15.14 -7.41 30.50
N ILE A 8 -14.17 -7.96 31.23
CA ILE A 8 -14.09 -9.39 31.55
C ILE A 8 -15.34 -9.81 32.33
N HIS A 9 -16.05 -10.82 31.81
CA HIS A 9 -17.27 -11.35 32.43
C HIS A 9 -16.96 -12.09 33.73
N SER A 10 -17.74 -11.86 34.79
CA SER A 10 -17.58 -12.51 36.10
C SER A 10 -17.73 -14.04 36.07
N ASN A 11 -18.33 -14.59 35.01
CA ASN A 11 -18.53 -16.02 34.82
C ASN A 11 -17.37 -16.69 34.06
N GLN A 12 -16.26 -15.98 33.80
CA GLN A 12 -15.10 -16.59 33.17
C GLN A 12 -14.39 -17.52 34.17
N ARG A 13 -14.43 -18.83 33.89
CA ARG A 13 -13.97 -19.88 34.82
C ARG A 13 -12.56 -20.41 34.52
N ALA A 14 -11.95 -19.92 33.44
CA ALA A 14 -10.58 -20.30 33.09
C ALA A 14 -9.59 -19.49 33.95
N PRO A 15 -8.62 -20.13 34.61
CA PRO A 15 -7.64 -19.45 35.45
C PRO A 15 -6.66 -18.60 34.62
N PHE A 16 -5.79 -17.83 35.30
CA PHE A 16 -4.77 -16.91 34.75
C PHE A 16 -5.25 -15.47 34.47
N PHE A 17 -4.35 -14.66 33.87
CA PHE A 17 -4.51 -13.23 33.65
C PHE A 17 -5.12 -12.92 32.28
N TYR A 18 -6.03 -11.94 32.25
CA TYR A 18 -6.68 -11.44 31.05
C TYR A 18 -6.36 -9.95 30.89
N ALA A 19 -5.93 -9.57 29.68
CA ALA A 19 -5.75 -8.17 29.29
C ALA A 19 -6.65 -7.85 28.09
N GLU A 20 -7.25 -6.67 28.12
CA GLU A 20 -8.07 -6.12 27.04
C GLU A 20 -7.43 -4.85 26.49
N PHE A 21 -7.58 -4.64 25.18
CA PHE A 21 -7.16 -3.42 24.49
C PHE A 21 -8.40 -2.75 23.87
N ASP A 22 -8.76 -1.57 24.36
CA ASP A 22 -9.81 -0.75 23.76
C ASP A 22 -9.24 0.11 22.63
N ASN A 23 -9.73 -0.09 21.41
CA ASN A 23 -9.33 0.71 20.25
C ASN A 23 -10.26 1.91 19.99
N SER A 24 -11.23 2.21 20.87
CA SER A 24 -12.20 3.29 20.67
C SER A 24 -11.59 4.66 20.38
N MET A 25 -10.37 4.90 20.90
CA MET A 25 -9.56 6.10 20.68
C MET A 25 -8.35 5.85 19.76
N ALA A 26 -8.24 4.67 19.14
CA ALA A 26 -7.20 4.38 18.18
C ALA A 26 -7.44 5.14 16.88
N ASN A 27 -6.37 5.66 16.30
CA ASN A 27 -6.46 6.30 14.99
C ASN A 27 -6.78 5.24 13.92
N THR A 28 -7.98 5.31 13.35
CA THR A 28 -8.44 4.45 12.25
C THR A 28 -8.20 5.07 10.87
N ALA A 29 -7.54 6.23 10.80
CA ALA A 29 -7.27 6.91 9.54
C ALA A 29 -6.36 6.05 8.64
N THR A 30 -6.95 5.47 7.60
CA THR A 30 -6.22 4.86 6.50
C THR A 30 -5.85 5.96 5.51
N ALA A 31 -4.57 6.28 5.39
CA ALA A 31 -4.08 7.20 4.35
C ALA A 31 -3.72 6.41 3.10
N VAL A 32 -4.14 6.91 1.93
CA VAL A 32 -3.64 6.39 0.64
C VAL A 32 -2.18 6.81 0.52
N GLN A 33 -1.28 5.88 0.78
CA GLN A 33 0.16 6.08 0.55
C GLN A 33 0.42 5.98 -0.95
N ARG A 34 0.91 7.07 -1.54
CA ARG A 34 1.29 7.10 -2.96
C ARG A 34 2.80 7.13 -3.07
N THR A 35 3.35 6.22 -3.86
CA THR A 35 4.78 6.16 -4.16
C THR A 35 5.09 6.97 -5.41
N LEU A 36 6.16 7.76 -5.37
CA LEU A 36 6.70 8.47 -6.53
C LEU A 36 7.92 7.72 -7.05
N LEU A 37 7.88 7.29 -8.31
CA LEU A 37 9.00 6.70 -9.02
C LEU A 37 9.62 7.74 -9.96
N ILE A 38 10.94 7.93 -9.88
CA ILE A 38 11.71 8.86 -10.71
C ILE A 38 12.78 8.06 -11.45
N GLY A 39 12.79 8.15 -12.77
CA GLY A 39 13.71 7.38 -13.61
C GLY A 39 13.63 7.81 -15.07
N GLN A 40 14.33 7.06 -15.92
CA GLN A 40 14.38 7.30 -17.36
C GLN A 40 13.20 6.63 -18.09
N MET A 41 12.73 7.29 -19.15
CA MET A 41 11.80 6.75 -20.13
C MET A 41 12.50 6.59 -21.49
N LEU A 42 11.92 5.82 -22.41
CA LEU A 42 12.45 5.72 -23.78
C LEU A 42 12.27 7.04 -24.54
N SER A 43 13.10 7.28 -25.56
CA SER A 43 12.94 8.44 -26.45
C SER A 43 11.64 8.40 -27.26
N THR A 44 11.05 7.22 -27.43
CA THR A 44 9.76 6.97 -28.09
C THR A 44 8.57 7.02 -27.13
N ALA A 45 8.80 7.33 -25.85
CA ALA A 45 7.76 7.45 -24.83
C ALA A 45 6.80 8.61 -25.14
N THR A 46 5.56 8.49 -24.67
CA THR A 46 4.52 9.51 -24.85
C THR A 46 4.36 10.43 -23.63
N ALA A 47 4.90 10.02 -22.48
CA ALA A 47 4.90 10.83 -21.27
C ALA A 47 5.77 12.10 -21.44
N THR A 48 5.30 13.22 -20.87
CA THR A 48 6.06 14.47 -20.86
C THR A 48 7.16 14.41 -19.78
N PRO A 49 8.44 14.63 -20.12
CA PRO A 49 9.52 14.63 -19.13
C PRO A 49 9.28 15.69 -18.05
N GLY A 50 9.58 15.35 -16.79
CA GLY A 50 9.47 16.27 -15.64
C GLY A 50 8.06 16.50 -15.11
N ILE A 51 7.03 15.90 -15.72
CA ILE A 51 5.65 15.98 -15.24
C ILE A 51 5.22 14.61 -14.67
N PRO A 52 4.97 14.49 -13.36
CA PRO A 52 4.55 13.22 -12.78
C PRO A 52 3.13 12.84 -13.21
N GLN A 53 2.93 11.58 -13.58
CA GLN A 53 1.64 11.06 -14.00
C GLN A 53 1.19 9.93 -13.07
N LYS A 54 -0.07 9.97 -12.62
CA LYS A 54 -0.63 8.94 -11.74
C LYS A 54 -1.02 7.70 -12.56
N VAL A 55 -0.52 6.55 -12.14
CA VAL A 55 -0.71 5.24 -12.78
C VAL A 55 -1.03 4.19 -11.70
N SER A 56 -1.65 3.09 -12.10
CA SER A 56 -2.05 2.00 -11.19
C SER A 56 -1.61 0.61 -11.66
N SER A 57 -0.81 0.51 -12.73
CA SER A 57 -0.29 -0.77 -13.21
C SER A 57 1.04 -0.61 -13.94
N GLU A 58 1.83 -1.67 -13.94
CA GLU A 58 3.06 -1.78 -14.74
C GLU A 58 2.79 -1.57 -16.23
N SER A 59 1.74 -2.19 -16.78
CA SER A 59 1.35 -2.05 -18.19
C SER A 59 1.04 -0.60 -18.57
N ALA A 60 0.40 0.16 -17.68
CA ALA A 60 0.18 1.59 -17.90
C ALA A 60 1.51 2.36 -17.98
N VAL A 61 2.49 2.02 -17.13
CA VAL A 61 3.84 2.60 -17.18
C VAL A 61 4.57 2.20 -18.46
N ALA A 62 4.45 0.95 -18.91
CA ALA A 62 5.00 0.50 -20.18
C ALA A 62 4.44 1.31 -21.36
N GLY A 63 3.14 1.60 -21.34
CA GLY A 63 2.47 2.38 -22.37
C GLY A 63 2.94 3.84 -22.46
N ILE A 64 3.20 4.48 -21.32
CA ILE A 64 3.55 5.92 -21.29
C ILE A 64 5.05 6.18 -21.30
N CYS A 65 5.85 5.34 -20.65
CA CYS A 65 7.31 5.48 -20.52
C CYS A 65 8.10 4.59 -21.50
N GLY A 66 7.41 3.67 -22.19
CA GLY A 66 8.00 2.69 -23.08
C GLY A 66 8.23 1.34 -22.39
N ASN A 67 7.89 0.26 -23.10
CA ASN A 67 8.08 -1.11 -22.62
C ASN A 67 9.59 -1.40 -22.42
N GLY A 68 9.95 -1.97 -21.28
CA GLY A 68 11.35 -2.23 -20.91
C GLY A 68 12.15 -0.99 -20.48
N SER A 69 11.53 0.19 -20.37
CA SER A 69 12.18 1.39 -19.81
C SER A 69 12.60 1.21 -18.34
N MET A 70 13.49 2.08 -17.86
CA MET A 70 13.89 2.10 -16.45
C MET A 70 12.68 2.28 -15.53
N LEU A 71 11.80 3.22 -15.85
CA LEU A 71 10.55 3.45 -15.12
C LEU A 71 9.60 2.24 -15.14
N HIS A 72 9.51 1.52 -16.27
CA HIS A 72 8.74 0.28 -16.36
C HIS A 72 9.27 -0.79 -15.39
N ASN A 73 10.58 -1.04 -15.43
CA ASN A 73 11.21 -2.03 -14.56
C ASN A 73 11.14 -1.64 -13.06
N MET A 74 11.21 -0.34 -12.76
CA MET A 74 11.00 0.17 -11.40
C MET A 74 9.58 -0.09 -10.91
N MET A 75 8.57 0.14 -11.75
CA MET A 75 7.17 -0.15 -11.39
C MET A 75 6.94 -1.64 -11.16
N ALA A 76 7.50 -2.49 -12.01
CA ALA A 76 7.44 -3.94 -11.85
C ALA A 76 8.05 -4.40 -10.52
N ALA A 77 9.26 -3.91 -10.20
CA ALA A 77 9.93 -4.21 -8.95
C ALA A 77 9.18 -3.66 -7.73
N TYR A 78 8.59 -2.46 -7.85
CA TYR A 78 7.77 -1.86 -6.81
C TYR A 78 6.54 -2.73 -6.50
N LEU A 79 5.74 -3.08 -7.53
CA LEU A 79 4.54 -3.90 -7.35
C LEU A 79 4.85 -5.30 -6.83
N ALA A 80 5.98 -5.90 -7.21
CA ALA A 80 6.41 -7.20 -6.68
C ALA A 80 6.70 -7.18 -5.17
N ASN A 81 7.07 -6.02 -4.62
CA ASN A 81 7.38 -5.85 -3.20
C ASN A 81 6.25 -5.18 -2.40
N ASP A 82 5.32 -4.51 -3.07
CA ASP A 82 4.16 -3.89 -2.44
C ASP A 82 2.99 -4.87 -2.33
N ILE A 83 3.04 -5.68 -1.27
CA ILE A 83 1.96 -6.60 -0.87
C ILE A 83 0.62 -5.90 -0.55
N SER A 84 0.59 -4.56 -0.53
CA SER A 84 -0.63 -3.76 -0.29
C SER A 84 -1.14 -3.04 -1.56
N ALA A 85 -0.40 -3.12 -2.68
CA ALA A 85 -0.75 -2.46 -3.94
C ALA A 85 -1.91 -3.12 -4.69
#